data_AF-A0A917LDT9-F1
#
_entry.id   AF-A0A917LDT9-F1
#
_cell.length_a   1.000
_cell.length_b   1.000
_cell.length_c   1.000
_cell.angle_alpha   90.00
_cell.angle_beta   90.00
_cell.angle_gamma   90.00
#
_symmetry.space_group_name_H-M   'P 1'
#
loop_
_entity.id
_entity.type
_entity.pdbx_description
1 polymer ?
#
loop_
_entity_poly.entity_id
_entity_poly.type
_entity_poly.pdbx_seq_one_letter_code
_entity_poly.pdbx_strand_id
1 'polypeptide(L)'
;MPLSTLTHELDGGARWPEVGDWEAVTEDLLHIVRDHDCDALSLGLPNIARALVCAGPRSEVRAVDPSTGKHKAYGPADRIEVLVQVGGQLAWAEAGRPLWPGDGTLPPVNSTEGR
;
A
#
# COMPACT_ATOMS: atom_id res chain seq x y z
N MET A 1 1.84 7.72 11.77
CA MET A 1 1.81 8.93 10.91
C MET A 1 2.04 8.49 9.47
N PRO A 2 1.19 8.86 8.51
CA PRO A 2 1.42 8.52 7.10
C PRO A 2 2.74 9.08 6.59
N LEU A 3 3.42 8.34 5.72
CA LEU A 3 4.69 8.75 5.09
C LEU A 3 4.54 10.06 4.29
N SER A 4 3.38 10.27 3.69
CA SER A 4 3.03 11.51 3.02
C SER A 4 2.97 12.71 3.97
N THR A 5 2.48 12.51 5.20
CA THR A 5 2.48 13.54 6.25
C THR A 5 3.90 13.88 6.66
N LEU A 6 4.74 12.88 6.92
CA LEU A 6 6.14 13.11 7.31
C LEU A 6 6.97 13.78 6.19
N THR A 7 6.73 13.40 4.93
CA THR A 7 7.37 14.03 3.76
C THR A 7 6.97 15.51 3.62
N HIS A 8 5.71 15.84 3.92
CA HIS A 8 5.23 17.22 3.89
C HIS A 8 5.92 18.09 4.95
N GLU A 9 6.00 17.60 6.19
CA GLU A 9 6.65 18.30 7.31
C GLU A 9 8.17 18.49 7.10
N LEU A 10 8.79 17.65 6.26
CA LEU A 10 10.21 17.70 5.92
C LEU A 10 10.50 18.43 4.61
N ASP A 11 9.74 19.50 4.34
CA ASP A 11 9.90 20.35 3.17
C ASP A 11 9.88 19.57 1.84
N GLY A 12 8.81 18.77 1.67
CA GLY A 12 8.66 17.90 0.51
C GLY A 12 9.74 16.81 0.39
N GLY A 13 10.45 16.53 1.49
CA GLY A 13 11.52 15.55 1.58
C GLY A 13 12.94 16.11 1.42
N ALA A 14 13.12 17.41 1.22
CA ALA A 14 14.45 18.01 1.18
C ALA A 14 15.22 17.84 2.50
N ARG A 15 14.49 17.74 3.62
CA ARG A 15 15.07 17.62 4.97
C ARG A 15 15.14 16.19 5.50
N TRP A 16 14.88 15.19 4.67
CA TRP A 16 15.03 13.78 5.06
C TRP A 16 16.39 13.44 5.68
N PRO A 17 17.54 13.92 5.15
CA PRO A 17 18.85 13.61 5.72
C PRO A 17 19.05 14.10 7.16
N GLU A 18 18.25 15.06 7.63
CA GLU A 18 18.29 15.54 9.03
C GLU A 18 17.60 14.56 9.99
N VAL A 19 16.72 13.70 9.48
CA VAL A 19 15.94 12.71 10.24
C VAL A 19 16.54 11.31 10.11
N GLY A 20 17.12 10.98 8.96
CA GLY A 20 17.79 9.72 8.72
C GLY A 20 18.16 9.50 7.25
N ASP A 21 18.93 8.45 6.99
CA ASP A 21 19.26 8.02 5.64
C ASP A 21 18.04 7.32 5.02
N TRP A 22 17.21 8.10 4.33
CA TRP A 22 15.98 7.61 3.72
C TRP A 22 16.22 6.59 2.60
N GLU A 23 17.36 6.68 1.91
CA GLU A 23 17.73 5.72 0.86
C GLU A 23 18.02 4.36 1.50
N ALA A 24 18.84 4.35 2.57
CA ALA A 24 19.11 3.14 3.35
C ALA A 24 17.83 2.58 4.01
N VAL A 25 16.97 3.44 4.58
CA VAL A 25 15.69 2.99 5.19
C VAL A 25 14.74 2.40 4.15
N THR A 26 14.68 2.98 2.95
CA THR A 26 13.86 2.44 1.85
C THR A 26 14.43 1.13 1.33
N GLU A 27 15.75 1.02 1.21
CA GLU A 27 16.44 -0.21 0.81
C GLU A 27 16.22 -1.33 1.84
N ASP A 28 16.38 -1.03 3.13
CA ASP A 28 16.11 -1.96 4.23
C ASP A 28 14.64 -2.37 4.26
N LEU A 29 13.69 -1.44 4.07
CA LEU A 29 12.27 -1.77 3.95
C LEU A 29 11.97 -2.66 2.75
N LEU A 30 12.58 -2.38 1.60
CA LEU A 30 12.44 -3.21 0.40
C LEU A 30 13.06 -4.59 0.60
N HIS A 31 14.17 -4.67 1.31
CA HIS A 31 14.82 -5.92 1.66
C HIS A 31 13.95 -6.73 2.64
N ILE A 32 13.42 -6.11 3.69
CA ILE A 32 12.46 -6.74 4.63
C ILE A 32 11.21 -7.23 3.89
N VAL A 33 10.66 -6.46 2.95
CA VAL A 33 9.50 -6.86 2.13
C VAL A 33 9.81 -8.03 1.19
N ARG A 34 11.08 -8.20 0.79
CA ARG A 34 11.53 -9.24 -0.15
C ARG A 34 12.04 -10.51 0.53
N ASP A 35 12.69 -10.38 1.69
CA ASP A 35 13.39 -11.48 2.41
C ASP A 35 12.60 -12.01 3.62
N HIS A 36 11.71 -11.22 4.21
CA HIS A 36 10.81 -11.66 5.27
C HIS A 36 9.37 -11.47 4.84
N ASP A 37 8.47 -12.35 5.32
CA ASP A 37 7.02 -12.32 5.10
C ASP A 37 6.40 -11.02 5.64
N CYS A 38 6.70 -9.87 5.03
CA CYS A 38 5.70 -8.85 4.89
C CYS A 38 4.63 -9.53 4.04
N ASP A 39 3.67 -10.16 4.72
CA ASP A 39 2.42 -10.71 4.18
C ASP A 39 1.54 -9.55 3.65
N ALA A 40 2.15 -8.59 2.95
CA ALA A 40 1.47 -7.74 2.01
C ALA A 40 0.89 -8.70 0.99
N LEU A 41 -0.35 -9.13 1.23
CA LEU A 41 -1.06 -10.10 0.43
C LEU A 41 -0.84 -9.70 -1.03
N SER A 42 -0.07 -10.48 -1.78
CA SER A 42 0.05 -10.26 -3.21
C SER A 42 -1.29 -10.65 -3.81
N LEU A 43 -2.24 -9.71 -3.80
CA LEU A 43 -3.59 -9.88 -4.34
C LEU A 43 -3.57 -10.18 -5.85
N GLY A 44 -2.39 -10.06 -6.50
CA GLY A 44 -2.20 -10.40 -7.90
C GLY A 44 -3.13 -9.62 -8.81
N LEU A 45 -3.54 -8.41 -8.41
CA LEU A 45 -4.61 -7.69 -9.08
C LEU A 45 -4.21 -7.35 -10.52
N PRO A 46 -5.09 -7.62 -11.50
CA PRO A 46 -4.91 -7.11 -12.85
C PRO A 46 -4.71 -5.59 -12.84
N ASN A 47 -3.95 -5.06 -13.81
CA ASN A 47 -3.60 -3.63 -13.86
C ASN A 47 -4.81 -2.70 -13.70
N ILE A 48 -5.95 -3.04 -14.31
CA ILE A 48 -7.16 -2.23 -14.19
C ILE A 48 -7.79 -2.29 -12.80
N ALA A 49 -7.80 -3.46 -12.15
CA ALA A 49 -8.31 -3.63 -10.79
C ALA A 49 -7.47 -2.84 -9.78
N ARG A 50 -6.13 -2.90 -9.92
CA ARG A 50 -5.21 -2.09 -9.12
C ARG A 50 -5.47 -0.59 -9.31
N ALA A 51 -5.61 -0.12 -10.55
CA ALA A 51 -5.89 1.27 -10.84
C ALA A 51 -7.23 1.74 -10.23
N LEU A 52 -8.28 0.90 -10.27
CA LEU A 52 -9.59 1.20 -9.67
C LEU A 52 -9.53 1.29 -8.13
N VAL A 53 -8.75 0.43 -7.48
CA VAL A 53 -8.57 0.46 -6.02
C VAL A 53 -7.80 1.71 -5.58
N CYS A 54 -6.77 2.10 -6.34
CA CYS A 54 -5.96 3.29 -6.07
C CYS A 54 -6.67 4.62 -6.40
N ALA A 55 -7.71 4.59 -7.25
CA ALA A 55 -8.50 5.76 -7.59
C ALA A 55 -9.56 6.08 -6.51
N GLY A 56 -10.00 7.34 -6.48
CA GLY A 56 -11.06 7.77 -5.55
C GLY A 56 -12.39 7.04 -5.82
N PRO A 57 -13.29 6.95 -4.81
CA PRO A 57 -14.51 6.12 -4.88
C PRO A 57 -15.52 6.54 -5.95
N ARG A 58 -15.38 7.74 -6.51
CA ARG A 58 -16.21 8.29 -7.59
C ARG A 58 -15.44 8.53 -8.89
N SER A 59 -14.18 8.12 -8.94
CA SER A 59 -13.30 8.37 -10.09
C SER A 59 -13.55 7.34 -11.20
N GLU A 60 -13.28 7.74 -12.43
CA GLU A 60 -13.20 6.83 -13.57
C GLU A 60 -11.74 6.51 -13.90
N VAL A 61 -11.50 5.29 -14.32
CA VAL A 61 -10.22 4.84 -14.88
C VAL A 61 -10.44 4.48 -16.35
N ARG A 62 -9.53 4.89 -17.23
CA ARG A 62 -9.58 4.54 -18.65
C ARG A 62 -8.41 3.63 -19.03
N ALA A 63 -8.72 2.51 -19.67
CA ALA A 63 -7.73 1.66 -20.31
C ALA A 63 -7.74 1.88 -21.81
N VAL A 64 -6.56 1.82 -22.43
CA VAL A 64 -6.40 1.79 -23.88
C VAL A 64 -6.21 0.34 -24.31
N ASP A 65 -7.00 -0.11 -25.27
CA ASP A 65 -6.76 -1.37 -25.96
C ASP A 65 -5.57 -1.18 -26.92
N PRO A 66 -4.44 -1.85 -26.71
CA PRO A 66 -3.26 -1.66 -27.55
C PRO A 66 -3.44 -2.19 -28.98
N SER A 67 -4.40 -3.09 -29.21
CA SER A 67 -4.67 -3.68 -30.53
C SER A 67 -5.61 -2.84 -31.40
N THR A 68 -6.52 -2.08 -30.77
CA THR A 68 -7.53 -1.27 -31.48
C THR A 68 -7.40 0.23 -31.24
N GLY A 69 -6.56 0.65 -30.29
CA GLY A 69 -6.41 2.04 -29.84
C GLY A 69 -7.63 2.60 -29.12
N LYS A 70 -8.69 1.79 -28.92
CA LYS A 70 -9.94 2.23 -28.32
C LYS A 70 -9.81 2.35 -26.81
N HIS A 71 -10.55 3.30 -26.25
CA HIS A 71 -10.64 3.47 -24.81
C HIS A 71 -11.82 2.70 -24.24
N LYS A 72 -11.61 2.06 -23.09
CA LYS A 72 -12.67 1.56 -22.22
C LYS A 72 -12.61 2.30 -20.89
N ALA A 73 -13.73 2.87 -20.46
CA ALA A 73 -13.88 3.50 -19.16
C ALA A 73 -14.42 2.50 -18.14
N TYR A 74 -13.94 2.63 -16.91
CA TYR A 74 -14.33 1.84 -15.74
C TYR A 74 -14.66 2.83 -14.63
N GLY A 75 -15.80 2.64 -13.98
CA GLY A 75 -16.35 3.58 -13.03
C GLY A 75 -16.54 3.02 -11.62
N PRO A 76 -17.34 3.70 -10.80
CA PRO A 76 -17.59 3.30 -9.41
C PRO A 76 -18.18 1.89 -9.26
N ALA A 77 -19.00 1.45 -10.22
CA ALA A 77 -19.57 0.10 -10.22
C ALA A 77 -18.48 -0.97 -10.39
N ASP A 78 -17.60 -0.83 -11.38
CA ASP A 78 -16.46 -1.74 -11.59
C ASP A 78 -15.54 -1.78 -10.36
N ARG A 79 -15.32 -0.63 -9.71
CA ARG A 79 -14.55 -0.55 -8.46
C ARG A 79 -15.20 -1.36 -7.34
N ILE A 80 -16.53 -1.28 -7.18
CA ILE A 80 -17.26 -2.04 -6.16
C ILE A 80 -17.07 -3.54 -6.40
N GLU A 81 -17.19 -4.01 -7.64
CA GLU A 81 -16.96 -5.42 -7.98
C GLU A 81 -15.54 -5.89 -7.60
N VAL A 82 -14.53 -5.08 -7.92
CA VAL A 82 -13.13 -5.36 -7.53
C VAL A 82 -12.98 -5.41 -6.01
N LEU A 83 -13.60 -4.49 -5.27
CA LEU A 83 -13.52 -4.48 -3.81
C LEU A 83 -14.22 -5.68 -3.16
N VAL A 84 -15.34 -6.15 -3.74
CA VAL A 84 -16.00 -7.39 -3.30
C VAL A 84 -15.06 -8.58 -3.49
N GLN A 85 -14.36 -8.66 -4.63
CA GLN A 85 -13.38 -9.73 -4.88
C GLN A 85 -12.21 -9.68 -3.90
N VAL A 86 -11.64 -8.48 -3.67
CA VAL A 86 -10.56 -8.28 -2.68
C VAL A 86 -11.04 -8.68 -1.29
N GLY A 87 -12.25 -8.29 -0.89
CA GLY A 87 -12.84 -8.69 0.39
C GLY A 87 -12.94 -10.21 0.55
N GLY A 88 -13.29 -10.94 -0.51
CA GLY A 88 -13.30 -12.40 -0.51
C GLY A 88 -11.90 -13.02 -0.36
N GLN A 89 -10.89 -12.46 -1.05
CA GLN A 89 -9.50 -12.91 -0.93
C GLN A 89 -8.94 -12.67 0.47
N LEU A 90 -9.25 -11.53 1.09
CA LEU A 90 -8.84 -11.20 2.45
C LEU A 90 -9.50 -12.13 3.48
N ALA A 91 -10.80 -12.38 3.37
CA ALA A 91 -11.50 -13.30 4.26
C ALA A 91 -10.92 -14.73 4.19
N TRP A 92 -10.48 -15.17 3.01
CA TRP A 92 -9.80 -16.45 2.86
C TRP A 92 -8.40 -16.45 3.50
N ALA A 93 -7.63 -15.38 3.32
CA ALA A 93 -6.31 -15.24 3.92
C ALA A 93 -6.34 -15.21 5.46
N GLU A 94 -7.28 -14.44 6.04
CA GLU A 94 -7.48 -14.36 7.49
C GLU A 94 -7.90 -15.71 8.10
N ALA A 95 -8.65 -16.52 7.36
CA ALA A 95 -8.99 -17.88 7.79
C ALA A 95 -7.77 -18.82 7.83
N GLY A 96 -6.66 -18.46 7.18
CA GLY A 96 -5.42 -19.24 7.08
C GLY A 96 -4.34 -18.87 8.10
N ARG A 97 -4.28 -17.62 8.58
CA ARG A 97 -3.35 -17.07 9.60
C ARG A 97 -3.72 -15.61 9.93
N PRO A 98 -3.34 -15.08 11.11
CA PRO A 98 -3.50 -13.67 11.41
C PRO A 98 -2.59 -12.81 10.52
N LEU A 99 -3.19 -11.81 9.85
CA LEU A 99 -2.46 -10.82 9.06
C LEU A 99 -1.61 -9.93 9.97
N TRP A 100 -0.46 -9.48 9.46
CA TRP A 100 0.43 -8.57 10.19
C TRP A 100 -0.31 -7.30 10.66
N PRO A 101 -0.04 -6.81 11.89
CA PRO A 101 0.95 -7.30 12.86
C PRO A 101 0.45 -8.38 13.83
N GLY A 102 -0.82 -8.80 13.73
CA GLY A 102 -1.46 -9.64 14.74
C GLY A 102 -1.39 -9.03 16.16
N ASP A 103 -1.53 -9.90 17.16
CA ASP A 103 -1.63 -9.55 18.59
C ASP A 103 -0.26 -9.19 19.21
N GLY A 104 0.82 -9.26 18.42
CA GLY A 104 2.21 -9.19 18.84
C GLY A 104 2.90 -7.86 18.57
N THR A 105 2.17 -6.74 18.49
CA THR A 105 2.79 -5.43 18.31
C THR A 105 3.75 -5.12 19.45
N LEU A 106 5.00 -4.77 19.12
CA LEU A 106 5.98 -4.34 20.11
C LEU A 106 5.44 -3.12 20.88
N PRO A 107 5.57 -3.08 22.22
CA PRO A 107 5.16 -1.93 22.99
C PRO A 107 5.92 -0.68 22.52
N PRO A 108 5.29 0.51 22.58
CA PRO A 108 5.95 1.75 22.18
C PRO A 108 7.25 1.91 22.96
N VAL A 109 8.33 2.22 22.25
CA VAL A 109 9.62 2.54 22.87
C VAL A 109 9.41 3.81 23.67
N ASN A 110 9.34 3.69 25.00
CA ASN A 110 9.25 4.84 25.89
C ASN A 110 10.54 5.64 25.78
N SER A 111 10.46 6.83 25.21
CA SER A 111 11.53 7.83 25.24
C SER A 111 11.70 8.39 26.65
N THR A 112 12.31 7.61 27.54
CA THR A 112 12.78 8.11 28.83
C THR A 112 14.15 7.51 29.12
N GLU A 113 15.16 8.01 28.41
CA GLU A 113 16.53 7.98 28.92
C GLU A 113 17.31 9.17 28.35
N GLY A 114 17.78 10.04 29.24
CA GLY A 114 18.49 11.26 28.88
C GLY A 114 18.24 12.42 29.84
N ARG A 115 18.60 12.25 31.11
CA ARG A 115 18.93 13.37 31.99
C ARG A 115 20.34 13.19 32.51
#